data_AF-A0A368GLU3-F1
#
_entry.id   AF-A0A368GLU3-F1
#
_cell.length_a   1.000
_cell.length_b   1.000
_cell.length_c   1.000
_cell.angle_alpha   90.00
_cell.angle_beta   90.00
_cell.angle_gamma   90.00
#
_symmetry.space_group_name_H-M   'P 1'
#
loop_
_entity.id
_entity.type
_entity.pdbx_description
1 polymer ?
#
loop_
_entity_poly.entity_id
_entity_poly.type
_entity_poly.pdbx_seq_one_letter_code
_entity_poly.pdbx_strand_id
1 'polypeptide(L)' 'MTIAQEEIFGPVMSVIRFDTMEDLVGVANNTIYGLAAAVVTNDIDKALYVANNIRAGSVW' A
#
# COMPACT_ATOMS: atom_id res chain seq x y z
N MET A 1 12.99 7.68 -0.62
CA MET A 1 13.92 6.95 0.28
C MET A 1 14.14 5.57 -0.33
N THR A 2 15.39 5.07 -0.40
CA THR A 2 15.69 3.76 -1.00
C THR A 2 14.86 2.63 -0.39
N ILE A 3 14.74 2.59 0.95
CA ILE A 3 13.97 1.58 1.70
C ILE A 3 12.46 1.53 1.36
N ALA A 4 11.91 2.58 0.74
CA ALA A 4 10.50 2.66 0.36
C ALA A 4 10.26 2.36 -1.13
N GLN A 5 11.32 2.06 -1.89
CA GLN A 5 11.27 1.88 -3.34
C GLN A 5 11.92 0.57 -3.78
N GLU A 6 12.85 0.03 -3.00
CA GLU A 6 13.55 -1.23 -3.28
C GLU A 6 13.15 -2.29 -2.24
N GLU A 7 12.93 -3.51 -2.72
CA GLU A 7 12.52 -4.63 -1.87
C GLU A 7 13.66 -5.09 -0.94
N ILE A 8 13.36 -5.26 0.34
CA ILE A 8 14.38 -5.55 1.37
C ILE A 8 14.68 -7.05 1.47
N PHE A 9 13.67 -7.92 1.29
CA PHE A 9 13.80 -9.39 1.45
C PHE A 9 14.37 -9.86 2.80
N GLY A 10 14.20 -9.06 3.86
CA GLY A 10 14.64 -9.35 5.23
C GLY A 10 13.61 -8.90 6.28
N PRO A 11 13.87 -9.11 7.59
CA PRO A 11 12.92 -8.82 8.66
C PRO A 11 12.87 -7.31 9.00
N VAL A 12 12.57 -6.48 8.00
CA VAL A 12 12.56 -5.02 8.09
C VAL A 12 11.28 -4.49 7.45
N MET A 13 10.62 -3.54 8.11
CA MET A 13 9.42 -2.86 7.62
C MET A 13 9.60 -1.34 7.76
N SER A 14 9.20 -0.60 6.72
CA SER A 14 9.11 0.87 6.78
C SER A 14 7.68 1.29 7.14
N VAL A 15 7.55 2.35 7.94
CA VAL A 15 6.25 2.93 8.31
C VAL A 15 6.20 4.35 7.76
N ILE A 16 5.21 4.60 6.90
CA ILE A 16 4.99 5.88 6.24
C ILE A 16 3.62 6.39 6.69
N ARG A 17 3.58 7.63 7.20
CA ARG A 17 2.32 8.30 7.54
C ARG A 17 1.68 8.86 6.28
N PHE A 18 0.36 8.88 6.27
CA PHE A 18 -0.47 9.51 5.25
C PHE A 18 -1.56 10.33 5.97
N ASP A 19 -2.10 11.34 5.28
CA ASP A 19 -3.13 12.21 5.86
C ASP A 19 -4.53 11.95 5.26
N THR A 20 -4.59 11.59 3.97
CA THR A 20 -5.85 11.30 3.27
C THR A 20 -5.81 9.97 2.53
N MET A 21 -6.97 9.48 2.12
CA MET A 21 -7.08 8.22 1.37
C MET A 21 -6.47 8.33 -0.03
N GLU A 22 -6.58 9.50 -0.66
CA GLU A 22 -5.96 9.78 -1.97
C GLU A 22 -4.44 9.78 -1.87
N ASP A 23 -3.88 10.36 -0.80
CA ASP A 23 -2.44 10.32 -0.51
C ASP A 23 -1.96 8.89 -0.27
N LEU A 24 -2.68 8.12 0.56
CA LEU A 24 -2.40 6.70 0.78
C LEU A 24 -2.34 5.92 -0.54
N VAL A 25 -3.35 6.08 -1.40
CA VAL A 25 -3.41 5.40 -2.71
C VAL A 25 -2.27 5.86 -3.60
N GLY A 26 -1.95 7.15 -3.61
CA GLY A 26 -0.84 7.73 -4.36
C GLY A 26 0.51 7.13 -3.94
N VAL A 27 0.77 7.07 -2.64
CA VAL A 27 1.99 6.48 -2.06
C VAL A 27 2.07 4.99 -2.35
N ALA A 28 0.99 4.23 -2.12
CA ALA A 28 0.96 2.78 -2.35
C ALA A 28 1.24 2.41 -3.82
N ASN A 29 0.76 3.25 -4.75
CA ASN A 29 0.91 3.06 -6.19
C ASN A 29 2.22 3.63 -6.76
N ASN A 30 3.02 4.35 -5.96
CA ASN A 30 4.29 4.94 -6.38
C ASN A 30 5.43 3.92 -6.32
N THR A 31 5.28 2.86 -7.11
CA THR A 31 6.25 1.78 -7.25
C THR A 31 6.10 1.13 -8.64
N ILE A 32 7.17 0.51 -9.12
CA ILE A 32 7.15 -0.29 -10.34
C ILE A 32 6.70 -1.75 -10.09
N TYR A 33 6.59 -2.15 -8.82
CA TYR A 33 6.12 -3.47 -8.42
C TYR A 33 4.58 -3.51 -8.31
N GLY A 34 4.00 -4.70 -8.13
CA GLY A 34 2.54 -4.84 -8.06
C GLY A 34 2.04 -6.24 -7.75
N LEU A 35 2.78 -7.03 -6.96
CA LEU A 35 2.38 -8.41 -6.66
C LEU A 35 1.26 -8.47 -5.61
N ALA A 36 1.47 -7.80 -4.47
CA ALA A 36 0.73 -8.00 -3.24
C ALA A 36 0.51 -6.67 -2.50
N ALA A 37 -0.69 -6.46 -1.96
CA ALA A 37 -1.00 -5.38 -1.02
C ALA A 37 -1.98 -5.87 0.06
N ALA A 38 -1.99 -5.25 1.23
CA ALA A 38 -2.91 -5.60 2.31
C ALA A 38 -3.54 -4.33 2.91
N VAL A 39 -4.83 -4.40 3.21
CA VAL A 39 -5.60 -3.31 3.81
C VAL A 39 -6.16 -3.78 5.14
N VAL A 40 -5.71 -3.17 6.23
CA VAL A 40 -6.20 -3.48 7.58
C VAL A 40 -7.05 -2.33 8.08
N THR A 41 -8.35 -2.56 8.19
CA THR A 41 -9.32 -1.60 8.71
C THR A 41 -10.56 -2.33 9.21
N ASN A 42 -11.33 -1.71 10.11
CA ASN A 42 -12.65 -2.20 10.54
C ASN A 42 -13.82 -1.59 9.72
N ASP A 43 -13.50 -0.70 8.79
CA ASP A 43 -14.43 0.03 7.93
C ASP A 43 -14.42 -0.57 6.53
N ILE A 44 -15.52 -1.23 6.15
CA ILE A 44 -15.64 -1.97 4.88
C ILE A 44 -15.60 -1.04 3.66
N ASP A 45 -16.12 0.18 3.77
CA ASP A 45 -16.12 1.13 2.65
C ASP A 45 -14.70 1.59 2.36
N LYS A 46 -13.90 1.81 3.40
CA LYS A 46 -12.46 2.11 3.25
C LYS A 46 -11.70 0.91 2.70
N ALA A 47 -11.99 -0.30 3.18
CA ALA A 47 -11.35 -1.51 2.68
C ALA A 47 -11.56 -1.66 1.17
N LEU A 48 -12.82 -1.55 0.73
CA LEU A 48 -13.19 -1.65 -0.69
C LEU A 48 -12.66 -0.48 -1.52
N TYR A 49 -12.67 0.75 -0.98
CA TYR A 49 -12.10 1.90 -1.67
C TYR A 49 -10.62 1.67 -1.96
N VAL A 50 -9.83 1.27 -0.96
CA VAL A 50 -8.39 1.06 -1.14
C VAL A 50 -8.12 -0.12 -2.06
N ALA A 51 -8.82 -1.25 -1.85
CA ALA A 51 -8.63 -2.45 -2.66
C ALA A 51 -8.89 -2.22 -4.15
N ASN A 52 -9.88 -1.38 -4.50
CA ASN A 52 -10.19 -1.06 -5.89
C ASN A 52 -9.23 -0.02 -6.51
N ASN A 53 -8.48 0.73 -5.70
CA ASN A 53 -7.62 1.81 -6.18
C ASN A 53 -6.11 1.50 -6.10
N ILE A 54 -5.70 0.47 -5.35
CA ILE A 54 -4.33 -0.03 -5.38
C ILE A 54 -4.10 -0.89 -6.63
N ARG A 55 -2.97 -0.68 -7.31
CA ARG A 55 -2.52 -1.46 -8.46
C ARG A 55 -1.66 -2.64 -8.02
N ALA A 56 -2.31 -3.68 -7.50
CA ALA A 56 -1.66 -4.94 -7.13
C ALA A 56 -2.44 -6.16 -7.66
N GLY A 57 -1.75 -7.25 -7.95
CA GLY A 57 -2.37 -8.49 -8.43
C GLY A 57 -3.20 -9.22 -7.38
N SER A 58 -2.84 -9.09 -6.11
CA SER A 58 -3.62 -9.62 -4.98
C SER A 58 -3.70 -8.58 -3.87
N VAL A 59 -4.92 -8.42 -3.33
CA VAL A 59 -5.21 -7.54 -2.20
C VAL A 59 -5.92 -8.36 -1.12
N TRP A 60 -5.40 -8.31 0.11
CA TRP A 60 -5.99 -8.93 1.30
C TRP A 60 -6.58 -7.89 2.24
#